data_AF-A0A542ZAF9-F1
#
_entry.id   AF-A0A542ZAF9-F1
#
_cell.length_a   1.000
_cell.length_b   1.000
_cell.length_c   1.000
_cell.angle_alpha   90.00
_cell.angle_beta   90.00
_cell.angle_gamma   90.00
#
_symmetry.space_group_name_H-M   'P 1'
#
loop_
_entity.id
_entity.type
_entity.pdbx_description
1 polymer ?
#
loop_
_entity_poly.entity_id
_entity_poly.type
_entity_poly.pdbx_seq_one_letter_code
_entity_poly.pdbx_strand_id
1 'polypeptide(L)' 'MNANLRIFIAIFFFISGIVGVVLSVVNFNQQPMAVAPGTIFGVVGLVALVAGWLLVRKPRY' A
#
# COMPACT_ATOMS: atom_id res chain seq x y z
N MET A 1 -1.71 -14.42 17.06
CA MET A 1 -2.33 -13.10 16.77
C MET A 1 -3.83 -13.29 16.68
N ASN A 2 -4.63 -12.46 17.34
CA ASN A 2 -6.10 -12.58 17.28
C ASN A 2 -6.57 -12.40 15.82
N ALA A 3 -7.47 -13.26 15.34
CA ALA A 3 -7.91 -13.28 13.93
C ALA A 3 -8.48 -11.92 13.49
N ASN A 4 -9.24 -11.28 14.39
CA ASN A 4 -9.82 -9.96 14.17
C ASN A 4 -8.74 -8.87 14.01
N LEU A 5 -7.67 -8.94 14.80
CA LEU A 5 -6.55 -7.98 14.72
C LEU A 5 -5.78 -8.14 13.40
N ARG A 6 -5.59 -9.38 12.94
CA ARG A 6 -4.93 -9.67 11.65
C ARG A 6 -5.71 -9.10 10.47
N ILE A 7 -7.04 -9.23 10.50
CA ILE A 7 -7.93 -8.67 9.47
C ILE A 7 -7.92 -7.13 9.51
N PHE A 8 -7.98 -6.53 10.71
CA PHE A 8 -7.91 -5.08 10.86
C PHE A 8 -6.63 -4.48 10.28
N ILE A 9 -5.47 -5.08 10.61
CA ILE A 9 -4.17 -4.64 10.09
C ILE A 9 -4.12 -4.83 8.57
N ALA A 10 -4.62 -5.95 8.05
CA ALA A 10 -4.67 -6.16 6.61
C ALA A 10 -5.49 -5.08 5.88
N ILE A 11 -6.67 -4.73 6.39
CA ILE A 11 -7.51 -3.65 5.82
C ILE A 11 -6.77 -2.31 5.87
N PHE A 12 -6.11 -2.01 6.99
CA PHE A 12 -5.32 -0.79 7.13
C PHE A 12 -4.21 -0.70 6.06
N PHE A 13 -3.49 -1.81 5.84
CA PHE A 13 -2.47 -1.92 4.80
C PHE A 13 -3.04 -1.79 3.38
N PHE A 14 -4.24 -2.30 3.12
CA PHE A 14 -4.90 -2.11 1.83
C PHE A 14 -5.28 -0.65 1.57
N ILE A 15 -5.88 0.02 2.56
CA ILE A 15 -6.27 1.43 2.44
C ILE A 15 -5.04 2.32 2.26
N SER A 16 -4.00 2.14 3.07
CA SER A 16 -2.76 2.91 2.93
C SER A 16 -2.06 2.66 1.60
N GLY A 17 -2.11 1.42 1.10
CA GLY A 17 -1.62 1.04 -0.22
C GLY A 17 -2.31 1.80 -1.35
N ILE A 18 -3.65 1.82 -1.36
CA ILE A 18 -4.43 2.55 -2.36
C ILE A 18 -4.15 4.05 -2.28
N VAL A 19 -4.12 4.62 -1.08
CA VAL A 19 -3.83 6.04 -0.87
C VAL A 19 -2.43 6.41 -1.38
N GLY A 20 -1.43 5.56 -1.14
CA GLY A 20 -0.07 5.76 -1.66
C GLY A 20 0.00 5.76 -3.19
N VAL A 21 -0.74 4.87 -3.85
CA VAL A 21 -0.84 4.83 -5.32
C VAL A 21 -1.54 6.08 -5.86
N VAL A 22 -2.63 6.53 -5.23
CA VAL A 22 -3.33 7.76 -5.64
C VAL A 22 -2.42 8.98 -5.47
N LEU A 23 -1.71 9.08 -4.33
CA LEU A 23 -0.75 10.16 -4.09
C LEU A 23 0.39 10.16 -5.10
N SER A 24 0.88 8.99 -5.49
CA SER A 24 1.87 8.84 -6.55
C SER A 24 1.37 9.44 -7.88
N VAL A 25 0.16 9.05 -8.30
CA VAL A 25 -0.46 9.56 -9.54
C VAL A 25 -0.69 11.07 -9.48
N VAL A 26 -1.20 11.58 -8.36
CA VAL A 26 -1.41 13.02 -8.17
C VAL A 26 -0.09 13.78 -8.20
N ASN A 27 0.96 13.25 -7.57
CA ASN A 27 2.28 13.88 -7.54
C ASN A 27 2.91 13.93 -8.94
N PHE A 28 2.80 12.85 -9.73
CA PHE A 28 3.24 12.84 -11.12
C PHE A 28 2.44 13.81 -12.01
N ASN A 29 1.16 14.02 -11.72
CA ASN A 29 0.33 14.96 -12.46
C ASN A 29 0.69 16.43 -12.12
N GLN A 30 0.88 16.74 -10.83
CA GLN A 30 1.17 18.10 -10.39
C GLN A 30 2.63 18.52 -10.62
N GLN A 31 3.58 17.58 -10.47
CA GLN A 31 5.01 17.84 -10.59
C GLN A 31 5.68 16.75 -11.44
N PRO A 32 5.46 16.73 -12.77
CA PRO A 32 5.95 15.67 -13.64
C PRO A 32 7.47 15.54 -13.68
N MET A 33 8.21 16.61 -13.37
CA MET A 33 9.68 16.58 -13.26
C MET A 33 10.18 16.08 -11.90
N ALA A 34 9.33 16.06 -10.87
CA ALA A 34 9.66 15.54 -9.54
C ALA A 34 9.39 14.02 -9.50
N VAL A 35 10.18 13.27 -10.26
CA VAL A 35 10.02 11.81 -10.42
C VAL A 35 10.28 11.07 -9.10
N ALA A 36 11.19 11.58 -8.27
CA ALA A 36 11.58 10.95 -7.01
C ALA A 36 10.41 10.80 -6.00
N PRO A 37 9.67 11.86 -5.61
CA PRO A 37 8.56 11.73 -4.67
C PRO A 37 7.42 10.87 -5.22
N GLY A 38 7.03 11.04 -6.48
CA GLY A 38 6.01 10.20 -7.12
C GLY A 38 6.35 8.71 -7.08
N THR A 39 7.62 8.37 -7.33
CA THR A 39 8.09 6.97 -7.28
C THR A 39 8.09 6.42 -5.85
N ILE A 40 8.51 7.20 -4.86
CA ILE A 40 8.51 6.78 -3.45
C ILE A 40 7.09 6.46 -2.98
N PHE A 41 6.11 7.32 -3.27
CA PHE A 41 4.71 7.06 -2.90
C PHE A 41 4.16 5.81 -3.58
N GLY A 42 4.52 5.58 -4.85
CA GLY A 42 4.11 4.39 -5.60
C GLY A 42 4.70 3.11 -5.02
N VAL A 43 6.01 3.10 -4.71
CA VAL A 43 6.70 1.95 -4.12
C VAL A 43 6.18 1.65 -2.72
N VAL A 44 6.01 2.67 -1.86
CA VAL A 44 5.46 2.49 -0.51
C VAL A 44 4.02 1.96 -0.58
N GLY A 45 3.20 2.47 -1.50
CA GLY A 45 1.84 1.98 -1.72
C GLY A 45 1.80 0.52 -2.16
N LEU A 46 2.67 0.13 -3.11
CA LEU A 46 2.79 -1.25 -3.57
C LEU A 46 3.24 -2.20 -2.45
N VAL A 47 4.25 -1.81 -1.67
CA VAL A 47 4.73 -2.60 -0.52
C VAL A 47 3.61 -2.79 0.50
N ALA A 48 2.83 -1.74 0.78
CA ALA A 48 1.69 -1.82 1.69
C ALA A 48 0.60 -2.78 1.17
N LEU A 49 0.29 -2.77 -0.12
CA LEU A 49 -0.63 -3.72 -0.74
C LEU A 49 -0.14 -5.17 -0.65
N VAL A 50 1.14 -5.40 -0.93
CA VAL A 50 1.76 -6.73 -0.85
C VAL A 50 1.76 -7.24 0.60
N ALA A 51 2.06 -6.37 1.57
CA ALA A 51 2.00 -6.70 2.99
C ALA A 51 0.57 -7.04 3.46
N GLY A 52 -0.42 -6.24 3.05
CA GLY A 52 -1.83 -6.52 3.30
C GLY A 52 -2.27 -7.85 2.70
N TRP A 53 -1.84 -8.16 1.48
CA TRP A 53 -2.13 -9.43 0.83
C TRP A 53 -1.48 -10.63 1.54
N LEU A 54 -0.20 -10.53 1.92
CA LEU A 54 0.50 -11.55 2.71
C LEU A 54 -0.20 -11.82 4.04
N LEU A 55 -0.69 -10.76 4.70
CA LEU A 55 -1.45 -10.88 5.94
C LEU A 55 -2.79 -11.59 5.74
N VAL A 56 -3.48 -11.41 4.60
CA VAL A 56 -4.75 -12.12 4.31
C VAL A 56 -4.50 -13.55 3.79
N ARG A 57 -3.34 -13.81 3.18
CA ARG A 57 -3.01 -15.13 2.64
C ARG A 57 -3.07 -16.16 3.76
N LYS A 58 -4.03 -17.09 3.66
CA LYS A 58 -4.11 -18.25 4.55
C LYS A 58 -2.78 -19.02 4.45
N PRO A 59 -2.12 -19.35 5.56
CA PRO A 59 -0.97 -20.24 5.52
C PRO A 59 -1.44 -21.55 4.88
N ARG A 60 -0.83 -21.89 3.74
CA ARG A 60 -1.09 -23.16 3.06
C ARG A 60 -0.08 -24.14 3.66
N TYR A 61 -0.51 -24.79 4.75
CA TYR A 61 0.07 -25.95 5.44
C TYR A 61 1.59 -25.93 5.68
#